data_AF-X1AVX2-F1
#
_entry.id   AF-X1AVX2-F1
#
_cell.length_a   1.000
_cell.length_b   1.000
_cell.length_c   1.000
_cell.angle_alpha   90.00
_cell.angle_beta   90.00
_cell.angle_gamma   90.00
#
_symmetry.space_group_name_H-M   'P 1'
#
loop_
_entity.id
_entity.type
_entity.pdbx_description
1 polymer ?
#
loop_
_entity_poly.entity_id
_entity_poly.type
_entity_poly.pdbx_seq_one_letter_code
_entity_poly.pdbx_strand_id
1 'polypeptide(L)'
;MREPNFNNMLKVLNKEKPERPTLFEFFLHERLYEKLSGLKLNGNLLNDSRVYIKAYKNAGYDYTTVMGSGFSFPTGEIKQEKTRSINEGSIIHDRENFEKYPWPDPDNFDYSHLRDLKDDLPDGMKLIIWGPGGVLENVIFLVGYDNLCFMIYDNPQLAEDIFEAVGTRLIRYYELSANLIQ
;
A
#
# COMPACT_ATOMS: atom_id res chain seq x y z
N MET A 1 -5.56 16.18 24.36
CA MET A 1 -4.91 15.76 23.11
C MET A 1 -5.85 16.13 21.96
N ARG A 2 -5.39 16.25 20.71
CA ARG A 2 -6.27 16.60 19.58
C ARG A 2 -7.22 15.44 19.31
N GLU A 3 -8.53 15.66 19.40
CA GLU A 3 -9.52 14.63 19.02
C GLU A 3 -9.58 14.47 17.50
N PRO A 4 -9.54 13.24 16.95
CA PRO A 4 -9.60 13.00 15.51
C PRO A 4 -10.87 13.57 14.86
N ASN A 5 -10.72 14.18 13.69
CA ASN A 5 -11.84 14.60 12.84
C ASN A 5 -11.44 14.48 11.37
N PHE A 6 -11.81 13.35 10.75
CA PHE A 6 -11.49 13.00 9.37
C PHE A 6 -12.07 13.97 8.34
N ASN A 7 -13.10 14.77 8.69
CA ASN A 7 -13.62 15.79 7.78
C ASN A 7 -12.56 16.84 7.43
N ASN A 8 -11.54 17.05 8.27
CA ASN A 8 -10.43 17.92 7.91
C ASN A 8 -9.63 17.36 6.72
N MET A 9 -9.39 16.05 6.69
CA MET A 9 -8.73 15.39 5.56
C MET A 9 -9.61 15.44 4.31
N LEU A 10 -10.92 15.19 4.44
CA LEU A 10 -11.86 15.30 3.31
C LEU A 10 -11.86 16.72 2.71
N LYS A 11 -11.88 17.76 3.55
CA LYS A 11 -11.77 19.16 3.09
C LYS A 11 -10.47 19.38 2.33
N VAL A 12 -9.33 18.89 2.83
CA VAL A 12 -8.05 19.00 2.11
C VAL A 12 -8.10 18.31 0.75
N LEU A 13 -8.62 17.08 0.67
CA LEU A 13 -8.75 16.32 -0.59
C LEU A 13 -9.69 17.02 -1.59
N ASN A 14 -10.73 17.68 -1.10
CA ASN A 14 -11.66 18.48 -1.91
C ASN A 14 -11.16 19.90 -2.21
N LYS A 15 -9.92 20.24 -1.82
CA LYS A 15 -9.31 21.58 -1.99
C LYS A 15 -10.07 22.69 -1.27
N GLU A 16 -10.70 22.35 -0.15
CA GLU A 16 -11.41 23.24 0.75
C GLU A 16 -10.55 23.60 1.98
N LYS A 17 -10.96 24.65 2.71
CA LYS A 17 -10.28 25.07 3.94
C LYS A 17 -10.73 24.19 5.13
N PRO A 18 -9.84 23.39 5.76
CA PRO A 18 -10.17 22.64 6.97
C PRO A 18 -10.35 23.57 8.18
N GLU A 19 -10.99 23.07 9.24
CA GLU A 19 -11.24 23.85 10.47
C GLU A 19 -9.96 24.17 11.23
N ARG A 20 -8.94 23.34 11.03
CA ARG A 20 -7.60 23.47 11.62
C ARG A 20 -6.56 22.93 10.63
N PRO A 21 -5.27 23.26 10.81
CA PRO A 21 -4.21 22.61 10.04
C PRO A 21 -4.32 21.08 10.12
N THR A 22 -4.42 20.43 8.96
CA THR A 22 -4.54 18.97 8.86
C THR A 22 -3.15 18.38 8.84
N LEU A 23 -2.86 17.49 9.80
CA LEU A 23 -1.58 16.78 9.82
C LEU A 23 -1.61 15.69 8.76
N PHE A 24 -0.48 15.48 8.09
CA PHE A 24 -0.30 14.44 7.09
C PHE A 24 1.03 13.72 7.32
N GLU A 25 0.96 12.40 7.39
CA GLU A 25 2.09 11.48 7.40
C GLU A 25 1.65 10.17 6.75
N PHE A 26 2.55 9.53 5.99
CA PHE A 26 2.28 8.26 5.34
C PHE A 26 2.62 7.07 6.26
N PHE A 27 3.76 7.10 6.94
CA PHE A 27 4.11 6.12 7.99
C PHE A 27 5.05 6.73 9.02
N LEU A 28 5.02 6.19 10.24
CA LEU A 28 5.99 6.52 11.28
C LEU A 28 7.13 5.50 11.28
N HIS A 29 8.30 5.92 11.77
CA HIS A 29 9.36 4.96 12.06
C HIS A 29 8.90 3.98 13.17
N GLU A 30 9.30 2.71 13.12
CA GLU A 30 8.95 1.65 14.09
C GLU A 30 9.03 2.12 15.55
N ARG A 31 10.19 2.65 15.96
CA ARG A 31 10.41 3.25 17.29
C ARG A 31 9.38 4.32 17.70
N LEU A 32 8.86 5.11 16.75
CA LEU A 32 7.82 6.10 17.03
C LEU A 32 6.46 5.44 17.21
N TYR A 33 6.11 4.44 16.38
CA TYR A 33 4.89 3.65 16.57
C TYR A 33 4.84 3.05 17.97
N GLU A 34 5.91 2.38 18.40
CA GLU A 34 5.95 1.75 19.71
C GLU A 34 5.93 2.77 20.86
N LYS A 35 6.69 3.86 20.73
CA LYS A 35 6.73 4.90 21.76
C LYS A 35 5.38 5.59 21.93
N LEU A 36 4.71 5.92 20.83
CA LEU A 36 3.44 6.66 20.87
C LEU A 36 2.28 5.76 21.29
N SER A 37 2.27 4.49 20.88
CA SER A 37 1.21 3.54 21.25
C SER A 37 1.41 2.93 22.65
N GLY A 38 2.66 2.81 23.12
CA GLY A 38 3.02 2.00 24.28
C GLY A 38 2.88 0.49 24.04
N LEU A 39 2.78 0.06 22.78
CA LEU A 39 2.66 -1.33 22.34
C LEU A 39 3.87 -1.72 21.49
N LYS A 40 4.01 -3.01 21.20
CA LYS A 40 5.11 -3.56 20.39
C LYS A 40 4.59 -4.06 19.05
N LEU A 41 5.34 -3.77 17.99
CA LEU A 41 5.10 -4.37 16.68
C LEU A 41 5.57 -5.82 16.69
N ASN A 42 4.88 -6.69 15.96
CA ASN A 42 5.19 -8.12 15.91
C ASN A 42 5.07 -8.74 14.51
N GLY A 43 4.79 -7.95 13.48
CA GLY A 43 4.67 -8.41 12.10
C GLY A 43 3.31 -9.03 11.76
N ASN A 44 2.39 -9.14 12.73
CA ASN A 44 1.02 -9.53 12.44
C ASN A 44 0.21 -8.31 12.00
N LEU A 45 -0.36 -8.36 10.80
CA LEU A 45 -1.04 -7.23 10.16
C LEU A 45 -2.13 -6.58 11.03
N LEU A 46 -2.98 -7.38 11.68
CA LEU A 46 -4.06 -6.88 12.54
C LEU A 46 -3.49 -6.21 13.80
N ASN A 47 -2.56 -6.87 14.48
CA ASN A 47 -1.96 -6.33 15.70
C ASN A 47 -1.17 -5.05 15.42
N ASP A 48 -0.36 -5.05 14.36
CA ASP A 48 0.43 -3.88 13.98
C ASP A 48 -0.48 -2.71 13.57
N SER A 49 -1.60 -2.99 12.90
CA SER A 49 -2.61 -1.95 12.60
C SER A 49 -3.20 -1.31 13.86
N ARG A 50 -3.44 -2.08 14.93
CA ARG A 50 -3.87 -1.53 16.23
C ARG A 50 -2.80 -0.63 16.86
N VAL A 51 -1.52 -1.01 16.72
CA VAL A 51 -0.39 -0.16 17.14
C VAL A 51 -0.42 1.16 16.37
N TYR A 52 -0.65 1.12 15.05
CA TYR A 52 -0.70 2.32 14.20
C TYR A 52 -1.84 3.25 14.59
N ILE A 53 -3.06 2.72 14.75
CA ILE A 53 -4.23 3.50 15.19
C ILE A 53 -3.91 4.27 16.47
N LYS A 54 -3.37 3.57 17.48
CA LYS A 54 -3.07 4.19 18.78
C LYS A 54 -1.95 5.23 18.68
N ALA A 55 -0.90 4.94 17.90
CA ALA A 55 0.21 5.86 17.70
C ALA A 55 -0.23 7.15 16.97
N TYR A 56 -0.98 7.02 15.87
CA TYR A 56 -1.50 8.16 15.11
C TYR A 56 -2.46 9.00 15.95
N LYS A 57 -3.37 8.36 16.69
CA LYS A 57 -4.23 9.05 17.67
C LYS A 57 -3.40 9.86 18.66
N ASN A 58 -2.39 9.23 19.26
CA ASN A 58 -1.57 9.86 20.29
C ASN A 58 -0.67 11.00 19.76
N ALA A 59 -0.34 10.96 18.46
CA ALA A 59 0.33 12.05 17.77
C ALA A 59 -0.64 13.14 17.24
N GLY A 60 -1.96 12.95 17.36
CA GLY A 60 -2.97 13.94 17.01
C GLY A 60 -3.41 13.92 15.54
N TYR A 61 -3.20 12.81 14.83
CA TYR A 61 -3.68 12.65 13.44
C TYR A 61 -5.18 12.33 13.39
N ASP A 62 -5.81 12.71 12.29
CA ASP A 62 -7.24 12.48 12.04
C ASP A 62 -7.52 11.10 11.37
N TYR A 63 -6.47 10.36 11.04
CA TYR A 63 -6.51 9.07 10.34
C TYR A 63 -5.29 8.22 10.71
N THR A 64 -5.27 6.96 10.30
CA THR A 64 -4.04 6.16 10.20
C THR A 64 -3.99 5.47 8.85
N THR A 65 -2.81 5.03 8.43
CA THR A 65 -2.62 4.21 7.23
C THR A 65 -2.58 2.73 7.59
N VAL A 66 -3.20 1.89 6.77
CA VAL A 66 -3.17 0.42 6.90
C VAL A 66 -3.11 -0.24 5.53
N MET A 67 -2.50 -1.42 5.47
CA MET A 67 -2.49 -2.23 4.25
C MET A 67 -3.82 -2.96 4.10
N GLY A 68 -4.34 -3.05 2.88
CA GLY A 68 -5.62 -3.70 2.58
C GLY A 68 -5.60 -5.22 2.73
N SER A 69 -4.51 -5.88 2.34
CA SER A 69 -4.26 -7.32 2.50
C SER A 69 -2.78 -7.63 2.23
N GLY A 70 -2.36 -8.89 2.40
CA GLY A 70 -1.01 -9.36 2.03
C GLY A 70 -0.77 -9.51 0.52
N PHE A 71 -1.66 -9.03 -0.34
CA PHE A 71 -1.51 -9.08 -1.80
C PHE A 71 -0.22 -8.37 -2.23
N SER A 72 0.57 -9.05 -3.06
CA SER A 72 1.80 -8.53 -3.66
C SER A 72 2.11 -9.32 -4.93
N PHE A 73 2.93 -8.74 -5.80
CA PHE A 73 3.44 -9.40 -7.00
C PHE A 73 4.76 -10.11 -6.64
N PRO A 74 4.86 -11.44 -6.74
CA PRO A 74 6.12 -12.15 -6.51
C PRO A 74 7.23 -11.65 -7.44
N THR A 75 8.42 -11.41 -6.89
CA THR A 75 9.63 -11.04 -7.65
C THR A 75 10.74 -12.06 -7.42
N GLY A 76 11.82 -11.97 -8.19
CA GLY A 76 13.05 -12.73 -7.92
C GLY A 76 13.73 -12.30 -6.63
N GLU A 77 14.82 -12.99 -6.27
CA GLU A 77 15.64 -12.62 -5.13
C GLU A 77 16.25 -11.23 -5.33
N ILE A 78 16.18 -10.41 -4.28
CA ILE A 78 16.83 -9.11 -4.27
C ILE A 78 17.74 -9.04 -3.05
N LYS A 79 19.02 -8.72 -3.26
CA LYS A 79 19.98 -8.63 -2.17
C LYS A 79 19.70 -7.39 -1.31
N GLN A 80 19.79 -7.58 0.00
CA GLN A 80 19.68 -6.51 0.98
C GLN A 80 21.05 -5.82 1.12
N GLU A 81 21.33 -4.84 0.26
CA GLU A 81 22.53 -4.01 0.30
C GLU A 81 22.23 -2.54 0.62
N LYS A 82 23.27 -1.73 0.89
CA LYS A 82 23.14 -0.29 1.18
C LYS A 82 22.55 0.52 0.02
N THR A 83 22.69 0.01 -1.20
CA THR A 83 22.12 0.57 -2.42
C THR A 83 21.70 -0.61 -3.28
N ARG A 84 20.53 -0.50 -3.91
CA ARG A 84 19.92 -1.57 -4.71
C ARG A 84 19.67 -1.08 -6.12
N SER A 85 19.90 -1.94 -7.10
CA SER A 85 19.51 -1.64 -8.48
C SER A 85 18.01 -1.81 -8.62
N ILE A 86 17.36 -0.86 -9.28
CA ILE A 86 15.93 -0.97 -9.63
C ILE A 86 15.65 -2.02 -10.72
N ASN A 87 16.70 -2.64 -11.26
CA ASN A 87 16.62 -3.77 -12.19
C ASN A 87 16.72 -5.14 -11.47
N GLU A 88 17.15 -5.16 -10.21
CA GLU A 88 17.41 -6.41 -9.48
C GLU A 88 16.11 -7.13 -9.09
N GLY A 89 16.08 -8.45 -9.25
CA GLY A 89 14.90 -9.28 -8.96
C GLY A 89 13.81 -9.25 -10.03
N SER A 90 14.07 -8.62 -11.18
CA SER A 90 13.20 -8.71 -12.35
C SER A 90 13.19 -10.13 -12.93
N ILE A 91 12.05 -10.53 -13.47
CA ILE A 91 11.74 -11.91 -13.87
C ILE A 91 10.86 -12.02 -15.12
N ILE A 92 10.31 -10.90 -15.63
CA ILE A 92 9.55 -10.84 -16.89
C ILE A 92 10.38 -10.08 -17.91
N HIS A 93 11.12 -10.80 -18.75
CA HIS A 93 11.97 -10.18 -19.77
C HIS A 93 11.39 -10.29 -21.18
N ASP A 94 10.47 -11.23 -21.38
CA ASP A 94 9.86 -11.53 -22.67
C ASP A 94 8.42 -12.04 -22.51
N ARG A 95 7.78 -12.36 -23.64
CA ARG A 95 6.42 -12.88 -23.69
C ARG A 95 6.28 -14.24 -22.99
N GLU A 96 7.29 -15.10 -23.10
CA GLU A 96 7.25 -16.43 -22.48
C GLU A 96 7.27 -16.33 -20.96
N ASN A 97 8.07 -15.41 -20.40
CA ASN A 97 8.09 -15.13 -18.97
C ASN A 97 6.75 -14.55 -18.51
N PHE A 98 6.16 -13.63 -19.28
CA PHE A 98 4.85 -13.04 -18.98
C PHE A 98 3.74 -14.10 -18.85
N GLU A 99 3.69 -15.06 -19.77
CA GLU A 99 2.66 -16.12 -19.75
C GLU A 99 2.87 -17.13 -18.62
N LYS A 100 4.13 -17.38 -18.23
CA LYS A 100 4.46 -18.30 -17.13
C LYS A 100 4.38 -17.64 -15.75
N TYR A 101 4.37 -16.31 -15.69
CA TYR A 101 4.39 -15.60 -14.43
C TYR A 101 3.13 -15.93 -13.60
N PRO A 102 3.27 -16.29 -12.32
CA PRO A 102 2.15 -16.66 -11.46
C PRO A 102 1.38 -15.41 -11.02
N TRP A 103 0.63 -14.82 -11.94
CA TRP A 103 -0.14 -13.61 -11.70
C TRP A 103 -1.07 -13.79 -10.49
N PRO A 104 -0.83 -13.07 -9.37
CA PRO A 104 -1.64 -13.22 -8.17
C PRO A 104 -3.06 -12.72 -8.42
N ASP A 105 -4.05 -13.36 -7.79
CA ASP A 105 -5.44 -12.92 -7.83
C ASP A 105 -5.79 -12.21 -6.50
N PRO A 106 -6.11 -10.91 -6.52
CA PRO A 106 -6.46 -10.14 -5.32
C PRO A 106 -7.60 -10.75 -4.50
N ASP A 107 -8.53 -11.48 -5.12
CA ASP A 107 -9.67 -12.13 -4.44
C ASP A 107 -9.25 -13.31 -3.55
N ASN A 108 -8.04 -13.86 -3.72
CA ASN A 108 -7.51 -14.95 -2.92
C ASN A 108 -6.82 -14.50 -1.62
N PHE A 109 -6.80 -13.20 -1.32
CA PHE A 109 -6.17 -12.64 -0.12
C PHE A 109 -7.19 -12.26 0.95
N ASP A 110 -6.77 -12.29 2.22
CA ASP A 110 -7.62 -11.94 3.34
C ASP A 110 -7.59 -10.42 3.63
N TYR A 111 -8.78 -9.82 3.66
CA TYR A 111 -9.03 -8.41 3.98
C TYR A 111 -9.84 -8.26 5.28
N SER A 112 -10.13 -9.36 5.97
CA SER A 112 -11.03 -9.38 7.14
C SER A 112 -10.59 -8.46 8.26
N HIS A 113 -9.28 -8.25 8.42
CA HIS A 113 -8.72 -7.34 9.44
C HIS A 113 -9.23 -5.91 9.30
N LEU A 114 -9.58 -5.44 8.10
CA LEU A 114 -10.13 -4.09 7.90
C LEU A 114 -11.46 -3.91 8.65
N ARG A 115 -12.29 -4.97 8.72
CA ARG A 115 -13.52 -4.98 9.51
C ARG A 115 -13.22 -5.09 11.00
N ASP A 116 -12.28 -5.95 11.37
CA ASP A 116 -11.91 -6.21 12.77
C ASP A 116 -11.33 -4.96 13.46
N LEU A 117 -10.73 -4.04 12.70
CA LEU A 117 -10.20 -2.78 13.22
C LEU A 117 -11.28 -1.75 13.55
N LYS A 118 -12.54 -1.95 13.13
CA LYS A 118 -13.62 -0.97 13.34
C LYS A 118 -13.83 -0.65 14.81
N ASP A 119 -13.73 -1.66 15.68
CA ASP A 119 -13.93 -1.50 17.12
C ASP A 119 -12.71 -0.86 17.82
N ASP A 120 -11.55 -0.87 17.17
CA ASP A 120 -10.32 -0.23 17.66
C ASP A 120 -10.23 1.25 17.25
N LEU A 121 -11.05 1.71 16.28
CA LEU A 121 -10.99 3.07 15.77
C LEU A 121 -11.60 4.08 16.76
N PRO A 122 -10.85 5.13 17.16
CA PRO A 122 -11.40 6.25 17.89
C PRO A 122 -12.47 6.99 17.09
N ASP A 123 -13.45 7.56 17.81
CA ASP A 123 -14.46 8.44 17.22
C ASP A 123 -13.82 9.55 16.37
N GLY A 124 -14.39 9.76 15.18
CA GLY A 124 -13.93 10.79 14.24
C GLY A 124 -12.67 10.42 13.43
N MET A 125 -11.99 9.32 13.76
CA MET A 125 -10.86 8.80 12.99
C MET A 125 -11.33 7.90 11.83
N LYS A 126 -10.55 7.79 10.76
CA LYS A 126 -10.76 6.82 9.67
C LYS A 126 -9.46 6.15 9.25
N LEU A 127 -9.60 5.06 8.50
CA LEU A 127 -8.49 4.35 7.85
C LEU A 127 -8.26 4.93 6.46
N ILE A 128 -6.99 5.13 6.10
CA ILE A 128 -6.56 5.33 4.71
C ILE A 128 -5.83 4.06 4.28
N ILE A 129 -6.37 3.38 3.28
CA ILE A 129 -5.79 2.13 2.78
C ILE A 129 -4.68 2.43 1.78
N TRP A 130 -3.57 1.70 1.88
CA TRP A 130 -2.53 1.67 0.87
C TRP A 130 -2.33 0.23 0.37
N GLY A 131 -1.90 0.10 -0.88
CA GLY A 131 -1.61 -1.18 -1.56
C GLY A 131 -0.12 -1.43 -1.77
N PRO A 132 0.25 -2.55 -2.44
CA PRO A 132 1.64 -2.97 -2.60
C PRO A 132 2.38 -2.16 -3.67
N GLY A 133 2.45 -0.83 -3.52
CA GLY A 133 3.07 0.08 -4.49
C GLY A 133 2.15 0.49 -5.64
N GLY A 134 2.67 1.38 -6.48
CA GLY A 134 2.00 1.87 -7.69
C GLY A 134 2.15 0.91 -8.88
N VAL A 135 1.41 1.18 -9.96
CA VAL A 135 1.48 0.38 -11.19
C VAL A 135 2.91 0.36 -11.74
N LEU A 136 3.52 1.53 -11.96
CA LEU A 136 4.87 1.63 -12.51
C LEU A 136 5.92 0.97 -11.61
N GLU A 137 5.80 1.11 -10.29
CA GLU A 137 6.72 0.49 -9.32
C GLU A 137 6.72 -1.04 -9.47
N ASN A 138 5.52 -1.63 -9.50
CA ASN A 138 5.38 -3.07 -9.68
C ASN A 138 5.88 -3.53 -11.06
N VAL A 139 5.60 -2.78 -12.13
CA VAL A 139 6.13 -3.10 -13.46
C VAL A 139 7.66 -3.05 -13.48
N ILE A 140 8.28 -2.05 -12.84
CA ILE A 140 9.74 -1.98 -12.71
C ILE A 140 10.28 -3.17 -11.92
N PHE A 141 9.65 -3.56 -10.82
CA PHE A 141 10.10 -4.74 -10.06
C PHE A 141 9.99 -6.05 -10.84
N LEU A 142 8.97 -6.18 -11.70
CA LEU A 142 8.77 -7.38 -12.51
C LEU A 142 9.70 -7.44 -13.72
N VAL A 143 9.94 -6.30 -14.38
CA VAL A 143 10.58 -6.24 -15.71
C VAL A 143 12.00 -5.71 -15.65
N GLY A 144 12.30 -4.85 -14.67
CA GLY A 144 13.50 -4.03 -14.60
C GLY A 144 13.32 -2.72 -15.38
N TYR A 145 13.78 -1.60 -14.84
CA TYR A 145 13.65 -0.27 -15.45
C TYR A 145 14.30 -0.16 -16.84
N ASP A 146 15.51 -0.67 -17.00
CA ASP A 146 16.26 -0.57 -18.26
C ASP A 146 15.57 -1.43 -19.33
N ASN A 147 15.19 -2.66 -18.96
CA ASN A 147 14.49 -3.57 -19.83
C ASN A 147 13.10 -3.03 -20.21
N LEU A 148 12.40 -2.38 -19.28
CA LEU A 148 11.14 -1.70 -19.56
C LEU A 148 11.33 -0.60 -20.62
N CYS A 149 12.40 0.20 -20.53
CA CYS A 149 12.70 1.22 -21.54
C CYS A 149 12.87 0.62 -22.94
N PHE A 150 13.60 -0.50 -23.07
CA PHE A 150 13.77 -1.18 -24.35
C PHE A 150 12.49 -1.87 -24.81
N MET A 151 11.76 -2.53 -23.91
CA MET A 151 10.51 -3.22 -24.21
C MET A 151 9.44 -2.29 -24.77
N ILE A 152 9.31 -1.07 -24.24
CA ILE A 152 8.38 -0.06 -24.76
C ILE A 152 8.69 0.27 -26.23
N TYR A 153 9.97 0.26 -26.61
CA TYR A 153 10.39 0.56 -27.99
C TYR A 153 10.28 -0.66 -28.91
N ASP A 154 10.81 -1.82 -28.49
CA ASP A 154 10.92 -3.02 -29.33
C ASP A 154 9.63 -3.84 -29.38
N ASN A 155 8.87 -3.88 -28.28
CA ASN A 155 7.64 -4.66 -28.15
C ASN A 155 6.60 -3.95 -27.26
N PRO A 156 6.03 -2.84 -27.74
CA PRO A 156 5.08 -2.02 -26.97
C PRO A 156 3.85 -2.82 -26.49
N GLN A 157 3.42 -3.83 -27.25
CA GLN A 157 2.29 -4.68 -26.85
C GLN A 157 2.60 -5.48 -25.57
N LEU A 158 3.81 -6.01 -25.43
CA LEU A 158 4.19 -6.73 -24.21
C LEU A 158 4.22 -5.79 -22.99
N ALA A 159 4.72 -4.57 -23.16
CA ALA A 159 4.67 -3.57 -22.11
C ALA A 159 3.21 -3.27 -21.71
N GLU A 160 2.33 -3.01 -22.69
CA GLU A 160 0.91 -2.76 -22.46
C GLU A 160 0.23 -3.89 -21.68
N ASP A 161 0.44 -5.15 -22.09
CA ASP A 161 -0.16 -6.30 -21.42
C ASP A 161 0.33 -6.45 -19.97
N ILE A 162 1.59 -6.13 -19.68
CA ILE A 162 2.15 -6.14 -18.31
C ILE A 162 1.52 -5.01 -17.47
N PHE A 163 1.42 -3.80 -18.02
CA PHE A 163 0.76 -2.67 -17.33
C PHE A 163 -0.71 -2.98 -17.03
N GLU A 164 -1.44 -3.56 -17.99
CA GLU A 164 -2.84 -3.94 -17.82
C GLU A 164 -2.98 -5.05 -16.76
N ALA A 165 -2.12 -6.07 -16.81
CA ALA A 165 -2.14 -7.17 -15.84
C ALA A 165 -1.90 -6.69 -14.40
N VAL A 166 -0.97 -5.75 -14.19
CA VAL A 166 -0.72 -5.13 -12.88
C VAL A 166 -1.85 -4.18 -12.49
N GLY A 167 -2.25 -3.30 -13.41
CA GLY A 167 -3.24 -2.23 -13.16
C GLY A 167 -4.61 -2.77 -12.77
N THR A 168 -5.13 -3.73 -13.53
CA THR A 168 -6.44 -4.37 -13.25
C THR A 168 -6.48 -5.04 -11.88
N ARG A 169 -5.39 -5.70 -11.47
CA ARG A 169 -5.27 -6.32 -10.15
C ARG A 169 -5.19 -5.30 -9.02
N LEU A 170 -4.47 -4.20 -9.21
CA LEU A 170 -4.44 -3.11 -8.23
C LEU A 170 -5.80 -2.43 -8.10
N ILE A 171 -6.53 -2.22 -9.20
CA ILE A 171 -7.92 -1.73 -9.15
C ILE A 171 -8.77 -2.68 -8.32
N ARG A 172 -8.73 -3.98 -8.62
CA ARG A 172 -9.50 -4.99 -7.90
C ARG A 172 -9.16 -5.04 -6.40
N TYR A 173 -7.88 -4.94 -6.05
CA TYR A 173 -7.42 -4.84 -4.66
C TYR A 173 -8.07 -3.66 -3.91
N TYR A 174 -8.10 -2.47 -4.53
CA TYR A 174 -8.70 -1.29 -3.91
C TYR A 174 -10.22 -1.37 -3.83
N GLU A 175 -10.90 -1.98 -4.82
CA GLU A 175 -12.34 -2.27 -4.75
C GLU A 175 -12.68 -3.18 -3.56
N LEU A 176 -11.94 -4.29 -3.40
CA LEU A 176 -12.10 -5.21 -2.27
C LEU A 176 -11.89 -4.51 -0.93
N SER A 177 -10.85 -3.67 -0.85
CA SER A 177 -10.53 -2.93 0.36
C SER A 177 -11.59 -1.87 0.70
N ALA A 178 -12.11 -1.14 -0.30
CA ALA A 178 -13.09 -0.08 -0.08
C ALA A 178 -14.48 -0.62 0.32
N ASN A 179 -14.89 -1.76 -0.23
CA ASN A 179 -16.21 -2.36 0.05
C ASN A 179 -16.36 -2.88 1.50
N LEU A 180 -15.24 -3.08 2.21
CA LEU A 180 -15.23 -3.63 3.57
C LEU A 180 -15.24 -2.57 4.67
N ILE A 181 -15.07 -1.29 4.32
CA ILE A 181 -14.96 -0.15 5.27
C ILE A 181 -16.20 0.78 5.20
N GLN A 182 -17.19 0.46 4.36
CA GLN A 182 -18.50 1.15 4.36
C GLN A 182 -19.29 0.84 5.64
#